data_AF-A0A926C6M2-F1
#
_entry.id   AF-A0A926C6M2-F1
#
_cell.length_a   1.000
_cell.length_b   1.000
_cell.length_c   1.000
_cell.angle_alpha   90.00
_cell.angle_beta   90.00
_cell.angle_gamma   90.00
#
_symmetry.space_group_name_H-M   'P 1'
#
loop_
_entity.id
_entity.type
_entity.pdbx_description
1 polymer ?
#
loop_
_entity_poly.entity_id
_entity_poly.type
_entity_poly.pdbx_seq_one_letter_code
_entity_poly.pdbx_strand_id
1 'polypeptide(L)'
;YSLWDRHEKTHDTDDWAYVEFMKKQLCELLTNYGDIVELWFDGFWKKQKTGWTKKGDIIGELAPEDARANRDNAFIESWRNEGAYRWQMDHLYQYIKSIQPDCLVMNNSTTSYPGVPLHPVDIRSGEKYTQPVADQKVWTWLGRELYLPMQIETTMSTKGSKQFPSGNWFWHEWDHSVASKEKIQGWLRVAGQMQANLLLNVGPMASGKLRPEDESALLDVLR
;
A
#
# COMPACT_ATOMS: atom_id res chain seq x y z
N TYR A 1 -6.80 -4.64 3.90
CA TYR A 1 -8.24 -4.65 3.58
C TYR A 1 -8.43 -4.17 2.15
N SER A 2 -9.04 -4.97 1.27
CA SER A 2 -9.28 -4.53 -0.12
C SER A 2 -10.54 -3.67 -0.18
N LEU A 3 -10.41 -2.42 -0.61
CA LEU A 3 -11.56 -1.57 -0.94
C LEU A 3 -12.28 -2.10 -2.16
N TRP A 4 -11.53 -2.64 -3.12
CA TRP A 4 -12.09 -3.25 -4.30
C TRP A 4 -12.56 -4.68 -3.98
N ASP A 5 -13.86 -4.83 -3.81
CA ASP A 5 -14.52 -6.13 -3.66
C ASP A 5 -15.15 -6.54 -5.00
N ARG A 6 -14.83 -7.75 -5.45
CA ARG A 6 -15.34 -8.33 -6.72
C ARG A 6 -16.55 -9.23 -6.53
N HIS A 7 -16.97 -9.45 -5.30
CA HIS A 7 -18.07 -10.31 -4.89
C HIS A 7 -19.25 -9.49 -4.37
N GLU A 8 -19.00 -8.46 -3.57
CA GLU A 8 -20.06 -7.64 -2.99
C GLU A 8 -20.82 -6.84 -4.06
N LYS A 9 -22.13 -7.06 -4.14
CA LYS A 9 -22.98 -6.54 -5.23
C LYS A 9 -23.15 -5.04 -5.18
N THR A 10 -23.17 -4.46 -3.97
CA THR A 10 -23.35 -3.02 -3.77
C THR A 10 -22.12 -2.21 -4.19
N HIS A 11 -20.94 -2.85 -4.30
CA HIS A 11 -19.66 -2.19 -4.60
C HIS A 11 -19.74 -1.19 -5.77
N ASP A 12 -20.32 -1.61 -6.90
CA ASP A 12 -20.39 -0.80 -8.13
C ASP A 12 -21.74 -0.08 -8.32
N THR A 13 -22.71 -0.26 -7.42
CA THR A 13 -24.09 0.25 -7.59
C THR A 13 -24.55 1.25 -6.54
N ASP A 14 -24.04 1.16 -5.31
CA ASP A 14 -24.46 2.00 -4.19
C ASP A 14 -23.29 2.22 -3.23
N ASP A 15 -22.67 3.41 -3.33
CA ASP A 15 -21.51 3.78 -2.53
C ASP A 15 -21.80 3.74 -1.01
N TRP A 16 -23.00 4.14 -0.58
CA TRP A 16 -23.35 4.20 0.84
C TRP A 16 -23.66 2.81 1.39
N ALA A 17 -24.41 1.99 0.66
CA ALA A 17 -24.65 0.61 1.07
C ALA A 17 -23.33 -0.17 1.17
N TYR A 18 -22.40 0.06 0.24
CA TYR A 18 -21.09 -0.55 0.27
C TYR A 18 -20.23 -0.06 1.45
N VAL A 19 -20.28 1.23 1.78
CA VAL A 19 -19.58 1.77 2.96
C VAL A 19 -20.11 1.19 4.26
N GLU A 20 -21.43 1.01 4.39
CA GLU A 20 -22.01 0.34 5.55
C GLU A 20 -21.65 -1.15 5.62
N PHE A 21 -21.51 -1.81 4.46
CA PHE A 21 -20.94 -3.16 4.39
C PHE A 21 -19.49 -3.19 4.89
N MET A 22 -18.64 -2.28 4.41
CA MET A 22 -17.23 -2.20 4.85
C MET A 22 -17.12 -1.92 6.35
N LYS A 23 -17.94 -1.02 6.90
CA LYS A 23 -17.96 -0.73 8.35
C LYS A 23 -18.27 -1.97 9.18
N LYS A 24 -19.18 -2.84 8.74
CA LYS A 24 -19.46 -4.10 9.45
C LYS A 24 -18.25 -5.02 9.50
N GLN A 25 -17.56 -5.20 8.37
CA GLN A 25 -16.33 -6.00 8.32
C GLN A 25 -15.19 -5.37 9.16
N LEU A 26 -15.03 -4.04 9.08
CA LEU A 26 -14.06 -3.32 9.89
C LEU A 26 -14.36 -3.43 11.39
N CYS A 27 -15.63 -3.36 11.79
CA CYS A 27 -16.04 -3.58 13.17
C CYS A 27 -15.57 -4.94 13.67
N GLU A 28 -15.88 -6.01 12.91
CA GLU A 28 -15.45 -7.37 13.26
C GLU A 28 -13.93 -7.47 13.42
N LEU A 29 -13.16 -6.89 12.49
CA LEU A 29 -11.70 -6.90 12.53
C LEU A 29 -11.13 -6.11 13.71
N LEU A 30 -11.71 -4.95 14.03
CA LEU A 30 -11.18 -4.01 15.02
C LEU A 30 -11.63 -4.29 16.45
N THR A 31 -12.66 -5.12 16.66
CA THR A 31 -13.14 -5.48 18.01
C THR A 31 -12.79 -6.90 18.43
N ASN A 32 -12.61 -7.83 17.49
CA ASN A 32 -12.46 -9.26 17.82
C ASN A 32 -11.01 -9.75 17.82
N TYR A 33 -10.06 -8.94 17.37
CA TYR A 33 -8.65 -9.34 17.15
C TYR A 33 -7.64 -8.56 18.00
N GLY A 34 -8.10 -7.96 19.10
CA GLY A 34 -7.26 -7.17 20.01
C GLY A 34 -6.82 -5.85 19.39
N ASP A 35 -5.65 -5.36 19.82
CA ASP A 35 -5.11 -4.09 19.35
C ASP A 35 -4.54 -4.27 17.94
N ILE A 36 -5.15 -3.55 16.98
CA ILE A 36 -4.70 -3.53 15.59
C ILE A 36 -3.77 -2.34 15.40
N VAL A 37 -2.53 -2.63 14.99
CA VAL A 37 -1.49 -1.60 14.80
C VAL A 37 -1.64 -0.87 13.47
N GLU A 38 -2.04 -1.56 12.41
CA GLU A 38 -2.12 -1.00 11.07
C GLU A 38 -3.29 -1.60 10.27
N LEU A 39 -4.03 -0.73 9.59
CA LEU A 39 -4.95 -1.07 8.51
C LEU A 39 -4.43 -0.56 7.18
N TRP A 40 -4.11 -1.52 6.31
CA TRP A 40 -3.59 -1.28 4.96
C TRP A 40 -4.71 -1.42 3.93
N PHE A 41 -5.15 -0.33 3.30
CA PHE A 41 -6.19 -0.34 2.27
C PHE A 41 -5.62 -0.47 0.86
N ASP A 42 -6.20 -1.37 0.07
CA ASP A 42 -5.84 -1.58 -1.35
C ASP A 42 -7.00 -1.35 -2.30
N GLY A 43 -6.70 -1.18 -3.59
CA GLY A 43 -7.73 -1.18 -4.64
C GLY A 43 -8.35 0.17 -4.94
N PHE A 44 -7.75 1.27 -4.48
CA PHE A 44 -8.29 2.62 -4.64
C PHE A 44 -8.60 2.98 -6.10
N TRP A 45 -7.82 2.42 -7.05
CA TRP A 45 -7.90 2.70 -8.48
C TRP A 45 -9.23 2.32 -9.10
N LYS A 46 -9.98 1.40 -8.50
CA LYS A 46 -11.24 0.91 -9.07
C LYS A 46 -12.30 2.00 -9.18
N LYS A 47 -12.36 2.96 -8.24
CA LYS A 47 -13.31 4.08 -8.28
C LYS A 47 -12.68 5.43 -8.66
N GLN A 48 -11.36 5.52 -8.78
CA GLN A 48 -10.66 6.73 -9.25
C GLN A 48 -10.68 6.80 -10.78
N LYS A 49 -11.18 7.88 -11.39
CA LYS A 49 -11.22 8.04 -12.86
C LYS A 49 -10.33 9.17 -13.37
N THR A 50 -10.04 10.15 -12.54
CA THR A 50 -9.28 11.36 -12.89
C THR A 50 -7.91 11.38 -12.21
N GLY A 51 -7.04 12.31 -12.60
CA GLY A 51 -5.71 12.50 -12.00
C GLY A 51 -4.67 11.45 -12.40
N TRP A 52 -5.06 10.42 -13.13
CA TRP A 52 -4.15 9.41 -13.65
C TRP A 52 -3.39 9.89 -14.88
N THR A 53 -2.06 9.85 -14.81
CA THR A 53 -1.23 9.81 -16.03
C THR A 53 -1.35 8.42 -16.65
N LYS A 54 -1.70 8.33 -17.95
CA LYS A 54 -1.96 7.04 -18.62
C LYS A 54 -0.67 6.22 -18.72
N LYS A 55 -0.82 4.90 -18.83
CA LYS A 55 0.26 3.95 -19.09
C LYS A 55 0.90 4.27 -20.45
N GLY A 56 2.06 4.94 -20.46
CA GLY A 56 2.76 5.36 -21.68
C GLY A 56 3.45 6.73 -21.58
N ASP A 57 3.06 7.57 -20.62
CA ASP A 57 3.81 8.77 -20.28
C ASP A 57 5.05 8.39 -19.46
N ILE A 58 6.11 9.22 -19.44
CA ILE A 58 7.28 8.98 -18.58
C ILE A 58 6.81 9.07 -17.11
N ILE A 59 6.53 7.92 -16.49
CA ILE A 59 5.97 7.79 -15.14
C ILE A 59 6.92 7.02 -14.21
N GLY A 60 6.76 7.21 -12.90
CA GLY A 60 7.51 6.46 -11.89
C GLY A 60 8.99 6.89 -11.81
N GLU A 61 9.89 5.91 -11.70
CA GLU A 61 11.34 6.13 -11.52
C GLU A 61 12.05 6.81 -12.70
N LEU A 62 11.39 6.90 -13.86
CA LEU A 62 11.97 7.44 -15.10
C LEU A 62 11.65 8.93 -15.34
N ALA A 63 10.77 9.54 -14.54
CA ALA A 63 10.35 10.92 -14.70
C ALA A 63 11.31 11.91 -14.01
N PRO A 64 11.63 13.08 -14.62
CA PRO A 64 12.32 14.17 -13.94
C PRO A 64 11.63 14.57 -12.62
N GLU A 65 12.42 14.96 -11.62
CA GLU A 65 11.94 15.17 -10.24
C GLU A 65 10.85 16.26 -10.12
N ASP A 66 10.98 17.34 -10.90
CA ASP A 66 10.01 18.44 -11.00
C ASP A 66 8.70 18.00 -11.66
N ALA A 67 8.78 17.15 -12.69
CA ALA A 67 7.60 16.54 -13.31
C ALA A 67 6.88 15.59 -12.34
N ARG A 68 7.62 14.90 -11.46
CA ARG A 68 7.05 14.01 -10.43
C ARG A 68 6.27 14.79 -9.37
N ALA A 69 6.82 15.88 -8.84
CA ALA A 69 6.17 16.69 -7.82
C ALA A 69 4.84 17.31 -8.31
N ASN A 70 4.83 17.86 -9.54
CA ASN A 70 3.61 18.43 -10.12
C ASN A 70 2.55 17.36 -10.39
N ARG A 71 2.97 16.20 -10.90
CA ARG A 71 2.10 15.03 -11.09
C ARG A 71 1.48 14.57 -9.77
N ASP A 72 2.30 14.42 -8.73
CA ASP A 72 1.87 13.89 -7.43
C ASP A 72 0.88 14.84 -6.76
N ASN A 73 1.14 16.15 -6.80
CA ASN A 73 0.20 17.15 -6.29
C ASN A 73 -1.14 17.14 -7.04
N ALA A 74 -1.11 17.09 -8.38
CA ALA A 74 -2.32 16.99 -9.18
C ALA A 74 -3.11 15.70 -8.88
N PHE A 75 -2.39 14.60 -8.62
CA PHE A 75 -3.02 13.33 -8.25
C PHE A 75 -3.61 13.37 -6.84
N ILE A 76 -2.94 13.96 -5.85
CA ILE A 76 -3.48 14.17 -4.50
C ILE A 76 -4.78 14.98 -4.56
N GLU A 77 -4.80 16.07 -5.34
CA GLU A 77 -6.00 16.89 -5.51
C GLU A 77 -7.14 16.08 -6.15
N SER A 78 -6.84 15.33 -7.19
CA SER A 78 -7.83 14.47 -7.85
C SER A 78 -8.34 13.33 -6.96
N TRP A 79 -7.46 12.72 -6.16
CA TRP A 79 -7.84 11.74 -5.14
C TRP A 79 -8.82 12.36 -4.15
N ARG A 80 -8.54 13.57 -3.66
CA ARG A 80 -9.42 14.26 -2.71
C ARG A 80 -10.79 14.62 -3.30
N ASN A 81 -10.81 15.05 -4.56
CA ASN A 81 -12.05 15.47 -5.21
C ASN A 81 -12.91 14.31 -5.72
N GLU A 82 -12.32 13.13 -5.94
CA GLU A 82 -13.05 11.99 -6.52
C GLU A 82 -12.92 10.70 -5.71
N GLY A 83 -11.70 10.19 -5.54
CA GLY A 83 -11.47 8.86 -4.97
C GLY A 83 -11.86 8.77 -3.50
N ALA A 84 -11.32 9.67 -2.66
CA ALA A 84 -11.65 9.74 -1.25
C ALA A 84 -13.15 9.94 -1.03
N TYR A 85 -13.81 10.72 -1.89
CA TYR A 85 -15.25 10.91 -1.86
C TYR A 85 -16.00 9.61 -2.20
N ARG A 86 -15.70 8.95 -3.33
CA ARG A 86 -16.41 7.73 -3.74
C ARG A 86 -16.23 6.55 -2.79
N TRP A 87 -15.07 6.46 -2.16
CA TRP A 87 -14.78 5.48 -1.13
C TRP A 87 -15.27 5.91 0.25
N GLN A 88 -15.77 7.15 0.40
CA GLN A 88 -16.14 7.77 1.67
C GLN A 88 -15.05 7.61 2.74
N MET A 89 -13.79 7.86 2.34
CA MET A 89 -12.62 7.58 3.17
C MET A 89 -12.60 8.36 4.48
N ASP A 90 -13.12 9.58 4.47
CA ASP A 90 -13.26 10.37 5.70
C ASP A 90 -14.19 9.66 6.71
N HIS A 91 -15.29 9.04 6.25
CA HIS A 91 -16.17 8.26 7.11
C HIS A 91 -15.51 6.98 7.62
N LEU A 92 -14.80 6.25 6.76
CA LEU A 92 -14.11 5.02 7.16
C LEU A 92 -12.98 5.32 8.16
N TYR A 93 -12.17 6.33 7.89
CA TYR A 93 -11.08 6.74 8.76
C TYR A 93 -11.60 7.14 10.14
N GLN A 94 -12.61 8.02 10.21
CA GLN A 94 -13.19 8.42 11.50
C GLN A 94 -13.82 7.24 12.24
N TYR A 95 -14.46 6.32 11.51
CA TYR A 95 -15.03 5.11 12.10
C TYR A 95 -13.95 4.21 12.71
N ILE A 96 -12.86 3.95 11.98
CA ILE A 96 -11.71 3.18 12.48
C ILE A 96 -11.16 3.83 13.75
N LYS A 97 -10.87 5.14 13.68
CA LYS A 97 -10.31 5.89 14.82
C LYS A 97 -11.24 5.97 16.02
N SER A 98 -12.55 5.86 15.83
CA SER A 98 -13.50 5.79 16.94
C SER A 98 -13.50 4.45 17.68
N ILE A 99 -13.02 3.38 17.05
CA ILE A 99 -12.93 2.04 17.64
C ILE A 99 -11.51 1.78 18.17
N GLN A 100 -10.50 2.06 17.33
CA GLN A 100 -9.08 1.82 17.59
C GLN A 100 -8.29 3.10 17.24
N PRO A 101 -8.19 4.09 18.15
CA PRO A 101 -7.56 5.38 17.87
C PRO A 101 -6.06 5.26 17.52
N ASP A 102 -5.39 4.25 18.07
CA ASP A 102 -3.96 4.00 17.86
C ASP A 102 -3.66 3.16 16.60
N CYS A 103 -4.69 2.63 15.93
CA CYS A 103 -4.53 1.90 14.67
C CYS A 103 -4.11 2.87 13.55
N LEU A 104 -2.92 2.69 12.99
CA LEU A 104 -2.45 3.45 11.83
C LEU A 104 -3.27 3.07 10.59
N VAL A 105 -3.67 4.07 9.80
CA VAL A 105 -4.43 3.86 8.57
C VAL A 105 -3.56 4.26 7.38
N MET A 106 -3.47 3.36 6.40
CA MET A 106 -2.76 3.60 5.15
C MET A 106 -3.63 3.27 3.95
N ASN A 107 -3.49 4.07 2.90
CA ASN A 107 -4.01 3.78 1.58
C ASN A 107 -2.83 3.51 0.64
N ASN A 108 -2.79 2.32 0.05
CA ASN A 108 -1.77 1.94 -0.91
C ASN A 108 -1.85 2.82 -2.15
N SER A 109 -0.80 3.58 -2.45
CA SER A 109 -0.72 4.41 -3.66
C SER A 109 -0.16 3.65 -4.87
N THR A 110 0.22 2.37 -4.67
CA THR A 110 0.86 1.46 -5.63
C THR A 110 2.21 1.98 -6.13
N THR A 111 2.89 1.15 -6.93
CA THR A 111 4.09 1.57 -7.69
C THR A 111 3.86 2.72 -8.68
N SER A 112 2.62 3.13 -8.94
CA SER A 112 2.31 4.27 -9.81
C SER A 112 2.64 5.62 -9.14
N TYR A 113 2.41 5.70 -7.82
CA TYR A 113 2.58 6.90 -7.01
C TYR A 113 3.26 6.58 -5.66
N PRO A 114 4.44 5.93 -5.67
CA PRO A 114 5.10 5.52 -4.44
C PRO A 114 5.40 6.75 -3.57
N GLY A 115 5.08 6.65 -2.28
CA GLY A 115 5.27 7.72 -1.30
C GLY A 115 4.20 8.82 -1.33
N VAL A 116 3.20 8.76 -2.21
CA VAL A 116 2.12 9.77 -2.26
C VAL A 116 1.06 9.49 -1.20
N PRO A 117 0.75 10.42 -0.29
CA PRO A 117 -0.28 10.22 0.73
C PRO A 117 -1.69 10.36 0.13
N LEU A 118 -2.44 9.26 0.12
CA LEU A 118 -3.85 9.26 -0.27
C LEU A 118 -4.73 9.58 0.95
N HIS A 119 -4.72 10.83 1.40
CA HIS A 119 -5.42 11.27 2.62
C HIS A 119 -6.93 10.91 2.65
N PRO A 120 -7.49 10.62 3.84
CA PRO A 120 -6.84 10.59 5.16
C PRO A 120 -6.01 9.32 5.39
N VAL A 121 -4.79 9.49 5.91
CA VAL A 121 -3.84 8.43 6.27
C VAL A 121 -2.96 8.92 7.42
N ASP A 122 -2.42 7.99 8.21
CA ASP A 122 -1.40 8.25 9.23
C ASP A 122 0.01 7.98 8.69
N ILE A 123 0.12 7.08 7.70
CA ILE A 123 1.39 6.61 7.12
C ILE A 123 1.27 6.49 5.59
N ARG A 124 2.41 6.40 4.90
CA ARG A 124 2.49 6.34 3.42
C ARG A 124 3.08 5.02 2.94
N SER A 125 2.55 4.53 1.82
CA SER A 125 3.07 3.35 1.12
C SER A 125 4.14 3.78 0.12
N GLY A 126 5.25 3.07 0.10
CA GLY A 126 6.40 3.26 -0.78
C GLY A 126 6.71 1.98 -1.56
N GLU A 127 5.68 1.39 -2.17
CA GLU A 127 5.77 0.07 -2.80
C GLU A 127 6.96 -0.04 -3.76
N LYS A 128 7.84 -1.01 -3.49
CA LYS A 128 8.98 -1.46 -4.31
C LYS A 128 10.10 -0.44 -4.57
N TYR A 129 10.35 0.51 -3.67
CA TYR A 129 11.61 1.26 -3.73
C TYR A 129 12.83 0.32 -3.69
N THR A 130 13.73 0.47 -4.67
CA THR A 130 14.98 -0.32 -4.75
C THR A 130 16.23 0.52 -4.54
N GLN A 131 16.08 1.84 -4.50
CA GLN A 131 17.15 2.81 -4.28
C GLN A 131 16.61 3.99 -3.46
N PRO A 132 17.47 4.66 -2.67
CA PRO A 132 17.06 5.84 -1.93
C PRO A 132 16.67 6.96 -2.90
N VAL A 133 15.58 7.64 -2.59
CA VAL A 133 15.16 8.86 -3.27
C VAL A 133 14.94 9.96 -2.24
N ALA A 134 14.96 11.22 -2.70
CA ALA A 134 14.50 12.33 -1.86
C ALA A 134 13.03 12.08 -1.46
N ASP A 135 12.77 12.08 -0.15
CA ASP A 135 11.46 11.82 0.42
C ASP A 135 10.95 13.03 1.21
N GLN A 136 9.80 13.54 0.81
CA GLN A 136 9.07 14.55 1.56
C GLN A 136 8.37 13.90 2.75
N LYS A 137 8.80 14.23 3.98
CA LYS A 137 8.23 13.67 5.21
C LYS A 137 7.03 14.46 5.75
N VAL A 138 7.01 15.77 5.52
CA VAL A 138 5.98 16.68 6.03
C VAL A 138 5.03 17.06 4.91
N TRP A 139 3.74 16.85 5.14
CA TRP A 139 2.67 17.06 4.16
C TRP A 139 1.61 17.98 4.74
N THR A 140 1.07 18.86 3.90
CA THR A 140 -0.03 19.74 4.30
C THR A 140 -1.37 19.04 4.10
N TRP A 141 -2.11 18.85 5.19
CA TRP A 141 -3.45 18.29 5.18
C TRP A 141 -4.41 19.18 5.98
N LEU A 142 -5.48 19.66 5.33
CA LEU A 142 -6.48 20.57 5.92
C LEU A 142 -5.84 21.80 6.61
N GLY A 143 -4.81 22.37 5.97
CA GLY A 143 -4.09 23.55 6.48
C GLY A 143 -3.14 23.26 7.64
N ARG A 144 -2.87 21.99 7.96
CA ARG A 144 -1.91 21.58 8.99
C ARG A 144 -0.75 20.81 8.38
N GLU A 145 0.44 21.04 8.90
CA GLU A 145 1.61 20.22 8.58
C GLU A 145 1.57 18.93 9.39
N LEU A 146 1.63 17.79 8.70
CA LEU A 146 1.66 16.45 9.27
C LEU A 146 2.95 15.75 8.89
N TYR A 147 3.62 15.15 9.87
CA TYR A 147 4.70 14.20 9.59
C TYR A 147 4.08 12.84 9.23
N LEU A 148 4.33 12.36 8.01
CA LEU A 148 3.83 11.07 7.53
C LEU A 148 5.00 10.12 7.25
N PRO A 149 5.27 9.15 8.15
CA PRO A 149 6.30 8.16 7.92
C PRO A 149 5.93 7.28 6.71
N MET A 150 6.94 6.62 6.17
CA MET A 150 6.78 5.75 5.01
C MET A 150 7.09 4.31 5.38
N GLN A 151 6.34 3.39 4.79
CA GLN A 151 6.62 1.96 4.78
C GLN A 151 6.94 1.56 3.34
N ILE A 152 8.05 0.85 3.13
CA ILE A 152 8.44 0.30 1.84
C ILE A 152 7.97 -1.14 1.80
N GLU A 153 7.01 -1.44 0.93
CA GLU A 153 6.49 -2.79 0.76
C GLU A 153 7.14 -3.51 -0.43
N THR A 154 7.53 -4.77 -0.24
CA THR A 154 8.07 -5.61 -1.32
C THR A 154 7.78 -7.09 -1.08
N THR A 155 8.14 -7.94 -2.03
CA THR A 155 7.86 -9.39 -2.02
C THR A 155 9.14 -10.22 -1.92
N MET A 156 9.08 -11.33 -1.17
CA MET A 156 10.12 -12.37 -1.20
C MET A 156 10.28 -13.00 -2.58
N SER A 157 9.17 -13.24 -3.28
CA SER A 157 9.19 -13.63 -4.68
C SER A 157 9.91 -12.56 -5.50
N THR A 158 10.85 -12.97 -6.35
CA THR A 158 11.62 -12.06 -7.21
C THR A 158 11.30 -12.20 -8.69
N LYS A 159 10.48 -13.18 -9.06
CA LYS A 159 10.07 -13.45 -10.44
C LYS A 159 8.55 -13.50 -10.50
N GLY A 160 7.97 -12.49 -11.13
CA GLY A 160 6.53 -12.45 -11.37
C GLY A 160 6.12 -12.93 -12.76
N SER A 161 4.85 -12.72 -13.08
CA SER A 161 4.29 -13.05 -14.40
C SER A 161 4.80 -12.13 -15.51
N LYS A 162 4.48 -12.44 -16.77
CA LYS A 162 4.75 -11.53 -17.90
C LYS A 162 4.13 -10.14 -17.72
N GLN A 163 3.00 -10.06 -17.02
CA GLN A 163 2.28 -8.79 -16.79
C GLN A 163 2.85 -8.00 -15.61
N PHE A 164 3.34 -8.71 -14.58
CA PHE A 164 3.87 -8.14 -13.35
C PHE A 164 5.18 -8.83 -13.00
N PRO A 165 6.31 -8.44 -13.61
CA PRO A 165 7.57 -9.21 -13.51
C PRO A 165 8.28 -9.05 -12.16
N SER A 166 7.92 -8.05 -11.36
CA SER A 166 8.63 -7.63 -10.15
C SER A 166 8.35 -8.48 -8.90
N GLY A 167 7.93 -9.74 -9.08
CA GLY A 167 7.58 -10.68 -8.00
C GLY A 167 6.08 -10.81 -7.77
N ASN A 168 5.71 -11.86 -7.04
CA ASN A 168 4.32 -12.20 -6.72
C ASN A 168 4.01 -11.96 -5.23
N TRP A 169 2.87 -11.32 -4.96
CA TRP A 169 2.34 -11.16 -3.60
C TRP A 169 1.75 -12.47 -3.05
N PHE A 170 1.10 -13.24 -3.91
CA PHE A 170 0.53 -14.54 -3.59
C PHE A 170 1.45 -15.68 -4.02
N TRP A 171 1.26 -16.84 -3.39
CA TRP A 171 1.96 -18.07 -3.77
C TRP A 171 1.52 -18.56 -5.16
N HIS A 172 2.50 -19.04 -5.92
CA HIS A 172 2.29 -19.77 -7.16
C HIS A 172 3.16 -21.03 -7.17
N GLU A 173 2.59 -22.16 -7.59
CA GLU A 173 3.31 -23.44 -7.65
C GLU A 173 4.55 -23.40 -8.55
N TRP A 174 4.53 -22.60 -9.63
CA TRP A 174 5.65 -22.47 -10.56
C TRP A 174 6.74 -21.51 -10.09
N ASP A 175 6.49 -20.70 -9.06
CA ASP A 175 7.42 -19.70 -8.58
C ASP A 175 8.24 -20.27 -7.42
N HIS A 176 9.49 -20.60 -7.70
CA HIS A 176 10.51 -20.97 -6.71
C HIS A 176 11.56 -19.87 -6.53
N SER A 177 11.27 -18.66 -7.03
CA SER A 177 12.16 -17.53 -6.82
C SER A 177 12.03 -17.01 -5.40
N VAL A 178 13.18 -16.68 -4.81
CA VAL A 178 13.32 -16.16 -3.46
C VAL A 178 14.38 -15.06 -3.45
N ALA A 179 14.15 -13.99 -2.69
CA ALA A 179 15.13 -12.94 -2.50
C ALA A 179 16.30 -13.48 -1.65
N SER A 180 17.53 -13.22 -2.08
CA SER A 180 18.71 -13.59 -1.29
C SER A 180 18.84 -12.70 -0.05
N LYS A 181 19.63 -13.16 0.93
CA LYS A 181 19.99 -12.38 2.12
C LYS A 181 20.54 -11.00 1.75
N GLU A 182 21.45 -10.92 0.78
CA GLU A 182 22.08 -9.68 0.34
C GLU A 182 21.05 -8.70 -0.23
N LYS A 183 20.06 -9.23 -0.95
CA LYS A 183 18.97 -8.43 -1.53
C LYS A 183 18.05 -7.88 -0.44
N ILE A 184 17.68 -8.70 0.53
CA ILE A 184 16.85 -8.29 1.68
C ILE A 184 17.59 -7.24 2.52
N GLN A 185 18.87 -7.47 2.81
CA GLN A 185 19.72 -6.48 3.48
C GLN A 185 19.87 -5.19 2.66
N GLY A 186 19.87 -5.28 1.33
CA GLY A 186 19.82 -4.14 0.43
C GLY A 186 18.57 -3.30 0.65
N TRP A 187 17.39 -3.93 0.65
CA TRP A 187 16.13 -3.24 0.92
C TRP A 187 16.08 -2.64 2.32
N LEU A 188 16.59 -3.34 3.35
CA LEU A 188 16.71 -2.81 4.70
C LEU A 188 17.61 -1.57 4.75
N ARG A 189 18.73 -1.56 4.02
CA ARG A 189 19.60 -0.37 3.91
C ARG A 189 18.87 0.80 3.23
N VAL A 190 18.13 0.54 2.15
CA VAL A 190 17.33 1.57 1.47
C VAL A 190 16.28 2.14 2.41
N ALA A 191 15.51 1.29 3.09
CA ALA A 191 14.51 1.72 4.06
C ALA A 191 15.13 2.55 5.19
N GLY A 192 16.27 2.11 5.74
CA GLY A 192 17.02 2.86 6.75
C GLY A 192 17.49 4.23 6.26
N GLN A 193 18.05 4.31 5.05
CA GLN A 193 18.48 5.58 4.43
C GLN A 193 17.31 6.53 4.18
N MET A 194 16.14 5.99 3.86
CA MET A 194 14.91 6.76 3.66
C MET A 194 14.15 7.02 4.95
N GLN A 195 14.64 6.60 6.13
CA GLN A 195 13.92 6.67 7.41
C GLN A 195 12.50 6.11 7.29
N ALA A 196 12.40 4.91 6.73
CA ALA A 196 11.17 4.18 6.46
C ALA A 196 11.23 2.78 7.09
N ASN A 197 10.06 2.19 7.31
CA ASN A 197 9.96 0.77 7.66
C ASN A 197 10.08 -0.08 6.39
N LEU A 198 10.54 -1.34 6.53
CA LEU A 198 10.45 -2.35 5.48
C LEU A 198 9.35 -3.35 5.84
N LEU A 199 8.37 -3.52 4.95
CA LEU A 199 7.39 -4.61 5.00
C LEU A 199 7.74 -5.62 3.90
N LEU A 200 8.07 -6.84 4.32
CA LEU A 200 8.45 -7.93 3.41
C LEU A 200 7.34 -8.98 3.36
N ASN A 201 6.70 -9.11 2.20
CA ASN A 201 5.65 -10.09 1.98
C ASN A 201 6.21 -11.50 1.74
N VAL A 202 5.58 -12.48 2.41
CA VAL A 202 5.81 -13.91 2.24
C VAL A 202 4.46 -14.59 2.04
N GLY A 203 4.14 -14.97 0.80
CA GLY A 203 2.85 -15.58 0.47
C GLY A 203 2.79 -17.05 0.93
N PRO A 204 1.89 -17.45 1.84
CA PRO A 204 1.76 -18.84 2.25
C PRO A 204 1.27 -19.72 1.09
N MET A 205 1.69 -20.98 1.10
CA MET A 205 1.21 -22.00 0.19
C MET A 205 -0.26 -22.35 0.48
N ALA A 206 -0.93 -23.00 -0.48
CA ALA A 206 -2.30 -23.49 -0.30
C ALA A 206 -2.46 -24.50 0.86
N SER A 207 -1.35 -25.08 1.35
CA SER A 207 -1.32 -25.93 2.54
C SER A 207 -1.36 -25.16 3.86
N GLY A 208 -1.36 -23.82 3.83
CA GLY A 208 -1.31 -22.97 5.02
C GLY A 208 0.09 -22.81 5.64
N LYS A 209 1.14 -23.27 4.96
CA LYS A 209 2.55 -23.17 5.40
C LYS A 209 3.34 -22.20 4.52
N LEU A 210 4.41 -21.63 5.06
CA LEU A 210 5.42 -20.94 4.26
C LEU A 210 6.16 -21.92 3.35
N ARG A 211 6.69 -21.43 2.22
CA ARG A 211 7.56 -22.24 1.36
C ARG A 211 8.88 -22.55 2.11
N PRO A 212 9.43 -23.77 2.01
CA PRO A 212 10.72 -24.09 2.62
C PRO A 212 11.86 -23.16 2.20
N GLU A 213 11.87 -22.72 0.93
CA GLU A 213 12.85 -21.76 0.41
C GLU A 213 12.72 -20.37 1.04
N ASP A 214 11.50 -19.88 1.32
CA ASP A 214 11.27 -18.60 2.00
C ASP A 214 11.72 -18.68 3.46
N GLU A 215 11.35 -19.76 4.16
CA GLU A 215 11.73 -19.99 5.56
C GLU A 215 13.26 -20.06 5.71
N SER A 216 13.93 -20.80 4.83
CA SER A 216 15.39 -20.91 4.81
C SER A 216 16.06 -19.54 4.60
N ALA A 217 15.57 -18.74 3.64
CA ALA A 217 16.10 -17.40 3.37
C ALA A 217 15.89 -16.44 4.54
N LEU A 218 14.73 -16.47 5.19
CA LEU A 218 14.44 -15.63 6.36
C LEU A 218 15.32 -15.98 7.55
N LEU A 219 15.52 -17.28 7.82
CA LEU A 219 16.41 -17.75 8.88
C LEU A 219 17.87 -17.35 8.62
N ASP A 220 18.30 -17.34 7.35
CA ASP A 220 19.65 -16.90 6.98
C ASP A 220 19.83 -15.39 7.18
N VAL A 221 18.80 -14.57 6.95
CA VAL A 221 18.84 -13.11 7.22
C VAL A 221 19.05 -12.81 8.71
N LEU A 222 18.49 -13.63 9.61
CA LEU A 222 18.57 -13.45 11.07
C LEU A 222 19.90 -13.91 11.69
N ARG A 223 20.72 -14.66 10.95
CA ARG A 223 22.04 -15.16 11.38
C ARG A 223 23.16 -14.21 10.99
#